data_AF-A0A7C6AA20-F1
#
_entry.id   AF-A0A7C6AA20-F1
#
_cell.length_a   1.000
_cell.length_b   1.000
_cell.length_c   1.000
_cell.angle_alpha   90.00
_cell.angle_beta   90.00
_cell.angle_gamma   90.00
#
_symmetry.space_group_name_H-M   'P 1'
#
loop_
_entity.id
_entity.type
_entity.pdbx_description
1 polymer ?
#
loop_
_entity_poly.entity_id
_entity_poly.type
_entity_poly.pdbx_seq_one_letter_code
_entity_poly.pdbx_strand_id
1 'polypeptide(L)'
;MKKERREMKTNKDKLITISVIGEVASPTRRVNLRVTHEGTPTVFPGTGGITYNVKVGDLAFGWVGDHIEPGVSVKNKDEYENRALQLYTCIGNEVKVVGSSEAKGKKGIVTGKHGGIEHLLIWFDDDTLEKLAIGDKVQVKACGQGFAILDLPEVKFYNLDPNLFFKIGAKIKNGYLEFPVTHIIPPEVMGSGLGSETSASGDYDITTQDPTMIRKLKLDNLRFGDFVFLQDTDNTYGRC
;
A
#
# COMPACT_ATOMS: atom_id res chain seq x y z
N MET A 1 -38.88 -1.44 14.95
CA MET A 1 -37.94 -0.42 15.48
C MET A 1 -36.83 -0.21 14.46
N LYS A 2 -36.80 0.95 13.79
CA LYS A 2 -35.65 1.33 12.95
C LYS A 2 -34.49 1.62 13.91
N LYS A 3 -33.46 0.76 13.92
CA LYS A 3 -32.19 1.11 14.58
C LYS A 3 -31.69 2.37 13.89
N GLU A 4 -31.73 3.50 14.57
CA GLU A 4 -31.02 4.70 14.16
C GLU A 4 -29.56 4.30 13.92
N ARG A 5 -29.11 4.37 12.66
CA ARG A 5 -27.69 4.32 12.35
C ARG A 5 -27.11 5.59 12.92
N ARG A 6 -26.57 5.52 14.14
CA ARG A 6 -25.75 6.58 14.69
C ARG A 6 -24.57 6.76 13.74
N GLU A 7 -24.45 7.96 13.18
CA GLU A 7 -23.36 8.32 12.28
C GLU A 7 -22.03 8.20 13.02
N MET A 8 -21.02 7.60 12.38
CA MET A 8 -19.70 7.39 12.96
C MET A 8 -19.01 8.74 13.15
N LYS A 9 -18.76 9.12 14.41
CA LYS A 9 -18.05 10.36 14.71
C LYS A 9 -16.56 10.19 14.40
N THR A 10 -16.02 11.07 13.55
CA THR A 10 -14.61 11.06 13.18
C THR A 10 -14.04 12.48 13.24
N ASN A 11 -12.71 12.60 13.16
CA ASN A 11 -12.01 13.88 13.02
C ASN A 11 -11.67 14.22 11.55
N LYS A 12 -12.33 13.57 10.57
CA LYS A 12 -12.00 13.70 9.14
C LYS A 12 -11.96 15.15 8.65
N ASP A 13 -12.88 15.98 9.12
CA ASP A 13 -13.01 17.40 8.81
C ASP A 13 -11.83 18.26 9.31
N LYS A 14 -11.05 17.73 10.27
CA LYS A 14 -9.88 18.39 10.84
C LYS A 14 -8.56 17.93 10.24
N LEU A 15 -8.59 16.94 9.35
CA LEU A 15 -7.38 16.39 8.75
C LEU A 15 -6.77 17.38 7.77
N ILE A 16 -5.45 17.47 7.80
CA ILE A 16 -4.68 18.31 6.88
C ILE A 16 -4.49 17.56 5.57
N THR A 17 -4.80 18.24 4.47
CA THR A 17 -4.39 17.81 3.14
C THR A 17 -3.16 18.60 2.72
N ILE A 18 -2.06 17.91 2.42
CA ILE A 18 -0.78 18.51 2.04
C ILE A 18 -0.31 17.95 0.70
N SER A 19 0.36 18.77 -0.10
CA SER A 19 0.99 18.32 -1.34
C SER A 19 2.32 17.64 -1.05
N VAL A 20 2.50 16.43 -1.53
CA VAL A 20 3.81 15.75 -1.61
C VAL A 20 4.09 15.37 -3.06
N ILE A 21 5.36 15.34 -3.43
CA ILE A 21 5.80 15.12 -4.81
C ILE A 21 6.82 13.98 -4.88
N GLY A 22 6.73 13.21 -5.94
CA GLY A 22 7.75 12.25 -6.35
C GLY A 22 7.85 12.22 -7.88
N GLU A 23 8.71 11.35 -8.38
CA GLU A 23 8.84 11.04 -9.80
C GLU A 23 8.72 9.54 -10.03
N VAL A 24 8.24 9.14 -11.21
CA VAL A 24 8.21 7.73 -11.62
C VAL A 24 9.63 7.16 -11.52
N ALA A 25 9.79 6.18 -10.65
CA ALA A 25 11.09 5.59 -10.34
C ALA A 25 11.46 4.55 -11.40
N SER A 26 12.73 4.53 -11.81
CA SER A 26 13.27 3.42 -12.61
C SER A 26 13.21 2.12 -11.80
N PRO A 27 13.06 0.94 -12.44
CA PRO A 27 13.40 -0.33 -11.80
C PRO A 27 14.81 -0.28 -11.21
N THR A 28 15.00 -0.85 -10.03
CA THR A 28 16.33 -0.94 -9.39
C THR A 28 16.71 -2.37 -9.06
N ARG A 29 18.01 -2.65 -9.09
CA ARG A 29 18.55 -3.96 -8.80
C ARG A 29 19.91 -3.83 -8.14
N ARG A 30 20.04 -4.31 -6.90
CA ARG A 30 21.29 -4.26 -6.13
C ARG A 30 22.23 -5.43 -6.43
N VAL A 31 21.69 -6.55 -6.89
CA VAL A 31 22.43 -7.80 -7.14
C VAL A 31 22.05 -8.42 -8.49
N ASN A 32 23.03 -9.00 -9.18
CA ASN A 32 22.78 -9.63 -10.49
C ASN A 32 21.88 -10.85 -10.39
N LEU A 33 21.98 -11.62 -9.31
CA LEU A 33 21.21 -12.84 -9.08
C LEU A 33 20.39 -12.68 -7.81
N ARG A 34 19.09 -13.02 -7.88
CA ARG A 34 18.26 -13.23 -6.69
C ARG A 34 18.30 -14.71 -6.34
N VAL A 35 18.26 -15.02 -5.05
CA VAL A 35 18.35 -16.41 -4.57
C VAL A 35 16.97 -16.84 -4.10
N THR A 36 16.45 -17.94 -4.64
CA THR A 36 15.17 -18.52 -4.19
C THR A 36 15.32 -19.13 -2.80
N HIS A 37 14.20 -19.46 -2.15
CA HIS A 37 14.22 -20.12 -0.84
C HIS A 37 14.91 -21.50 -0.84
N GLU A 38 15.00 -22.17 -1.99
CA GLU A 38 15.75 -23.41 -2.21
C GLU A 38 17.25 -23.17 -2.49
N GLY A 39 17.71 -21.93 -2.43
CA GLY A 39 19.11 -21.58 -2.70
C GLY A 39 19.47 -21.51 -4.18
N THR A 40 18.49 -21.42 -5.09
CA THR A 40 18.76 -21.35 -6.53
C THR A 40 18.95 -19.89 -6.99
N PRO A 41 20.07 -19.55 -7.66
CA PRO A 41 20.25 -18.21 -8.22
C PRO A 41 19.42 -18.01 -9.48
N THR A 42 18.84 -16.82 -9.63
CA THR A 42 17.84 -16.54 -10.67
C THR A 42 17.88 -15.10 -11.18
N VAL A 43 17.33 -14.89 -12.37
CA VAL A 43 17.18 -13.58 -13.02
C VAL A 43 15.75 -13.37 -13.46
N PHE A 44 15.02 -12.53 -12.71
CA PHE A 44 13.69 -12.05 -13.09
C PHE A 44 13.54 -10.56 -12.73
N PRO A 45 12.48 -9.89 -13.24
CA PRO A 45 12.11 -8.54 -12.83
C PRO A 45 11.81 -8.44 -11.32
N GLY A 46 11.89 -7.23 -10.79
CA GLY A 46 11.49 -6.93 -9.41
C GLY A 46 11.01 -5.49 -9.24
N THR A 47 11.31 -4.87 -8.10
CA THR A 47 10.83 -3.53 -7.70
C THR A 47 11.17 -2.38 -8.65
N GLY A 48 10.27 -1.40 -8.72
CA GLY A 48 10.40 -0.14 -9.43
C GLY A 48 9.89 -0.17 -10.88
N GLY A 49 9.68 1.01 -11.45
CA GLY A 49 9.26 1.17 -12.84
C GLY A 49 7.76 1.37 -13.04
N ILE A 50 7.37 1.20 -14.31
CA ILE A 50 5.99 1.11 -14.75
C ILE A 50 5.76 -0.36 -15.11
N THR A 51 4.99 -1.06 -14.30
CA THR A 51 4.60 -2.45 -14.53
C THR A 51 3.31 -2.47 -15.34
N TYR A 52 3.44 -2.73 -16.65
CA TYR A 52 2.33 -2.63 -17.61
C TYR A 52 1.27 -3.74 -17.46
N ASN A 53 1.65 -4.91 -16.96
CA ASN A 53 0.81 -6.12 -16.98
C ASN A 53 0.45 -6.67 -15.59
N VAL A 54 0.74 -5.92 -14.51
CA VAL A 54 0.33 -6.27 -13.14
C VAL A 54 -0.27 -5.04 -12.47
N LYS A 55 -1.49 -5.17 -11.97
CA LYS A 55 -2.29 -4.08 -11.42
C LYS A 55 -2.91 -4.48 -10.09
N VAL A 56 -3.34 -3.47 -9.35
CA VAL A 56 -4.21 -3.68 -8.18
C VAL A 56 -5.45 -4.48 -8.61
N GLY A 57 -5.81 -5.50 -7.83
CA GLY A 57 -6.86 -6.47 -8.15
C GLY A 57 -6.37 -7.77 -8.78
N ASP A 58 -5.16 -7.80 -9.37
CA ASP A 58 -4.57 -9.04 -9.85
C ASP A 58 -4.13 -9.94 -8.69
N LEU A 59 -3.98 -11.23 -8.97
CA LEU A 59 -3.41 -12.18 -8.00
C LEU A 59 -1.98 -11.76 -7.65
N ALA A 60 -1.63 -11.84 -6.36
CA ALA A 60 -0.27 -11.62 -5.88
C ALA A 60 0.67 -12.78 -6.28
N PHE A 61 0.10 -13.95 -6.57
CA PHE A 61 0.80 -15.16 -6.98
C PHE A 61 0.74 -15.39 -8.49
N GLY A 62 1.64 -16.25 -8.99
CA GLY A 62 1.62 -16.72 -10.39
C GLY A 62 2.51 -15.95 -11.35
N TRP A 63 3.26 -14.96 -10.85
CA TRP A 63 4.18 -14.16 -11.64
C TRP A 63 5.61 -14.72 -11.60
N VAL A 64 6.33 -14.62 -12.72
CA VAL A 64 7.77 -14.89 -12.77
C VAL A 64 8.52 -13.60 -12.44
N GLY A 65 8.59 -13.29 -11.15
CA GLY A 65 9.10 -12.03 -10.63
C GLY A 65 9.36 -12.11 -9.13
N ASP A 66 10.09 -11.14 -8.58
CA ASP A 66 10.31 -11.01 -7.14
C ASP A 66 10.05 -9.58 -6.68
N HIS A 67 9.14 -9.38 -5.73
CA HIS A 67 8.68 -8.06 -5.28
C HIS A 67 8.22 -7.17 -6.46
N ILE A 68 7.37 -7.72 -7.33
CA ILE A 68 6.75 -6.95 -8.40
C ILE A 68 5.80 -5.91 -7.79
N GLU A 69 5.97 -4.66 -8.19
CA GLU A 69 5.16 -3.53 -7.74
C GLU A 69 4.07 -3.24 -8.79
N PRO A 70 2.76 -3.36 -8.46
CA PRO A 70 1.68 -3.17 -9.42
C PRO A 70 1.51 -1.69 -9.83
N GLY A 71 1.33 -1.45 -11.12
CA GLY A 71 1.16 -0.12 -11.68
C GLY A 71 2.46 0.68 -11.74
N VAL A 72 2.50 1.84 -11.08
CA VAL A 72 3.60 2.80 -11.19
C VAL A 72 4.28 2.98 -9.84
N SER A 73 5.58 2.72 -9.81
CA SER A 73 6.42 2.99 -8.64
C SER A 73 6.96 4.41 -8.70
N VAL A 74 6.87 5.12 -7.57
CA VAL A 74 7.23 6.53 -7.47
C VAL A 74 8.14 6.75 -6.28
N LYS A 75 9.15 7.60 -6.46
CA LYS A 75 10.10 7.95 -5.42
C LYS A 75 10.51 9.42 -5.55
N ASN A 76 10.82 10.06 -4.43
CA ASN A 76 11.55 11.32 -4.45
C ASN A 76 13.07 11.06 -4.30
N LYS A 77 13.90 11.78 -5.06
CA LYS A 77 15.36 11.64 -5.01
C LYS A 77 15.95 12.19 -3.72
N ASP A 78 15.35 13.21 -3.13
CA ASP A 78 15.75 13.72 -1.82
C ASP A 78 15.18 12.81 -0.72
N GLU A 79 16.03 12.37 0.22
CA GLU A 79 15.64 11.40 1.25
C GLU A 79 14.62 11.96 2.25
N TYR A 80 14.71 13.25 2.58
CA TYR A 80 13.78 13.88 3.52
C TYR A 80 12.42 14.11 2.87
N GLU A 81 12.41 14.57 1.62
CA GLU A 81 11.19 14.69 0.84
C GLU A 81 10.56 13.32 0.57
N ASN A 82 11.37 12.28 0.31
CA ASN A 82 10.87 10.92 0.14
C ASN A 82 10.28 10.35 1.43
N ARG A 83 10.91 10.64 2.58
CA ARG A 83 10.35 10.29 3.89
C ARG A 83 8.98 10.96 4.10
N ALA A 84 8.83 12.23 3.72
CA ALA A 84 7.54 12.91 3.77
C ALA A 84 6.53 12.31 2.78
N LEU A 85 6.95 11.95 1.57
CA LEU A 85 6.13 11.24 0.58
C LEU A 85 5.59 9.92 1.15
N GLN A 86 6.46 9.13 1.79
CA GLN A 86 6.11 7.85 2.40
C GLN A 86 5.23 8.02 3.64
N LEU A 87 5.52 8.97 4.53
CA LEU A 87 4.75 9.17 5.75
C LEU A 87 3.39 9.79 5.49
N TYR A 88 3.30 10.87 4.70
CA TYR A 88 2.05 11.63 4.62
C TYR A 88 1.02 11.01 3.69
N THR A 89 1.47 10.31 2.65
CA THR A 89 0.57 9.69 1.69
C THR A 89 -0.23 8.55 2.32
N CYS A 90 -1.48 8.37 1.93
CA CYS A 90 -2.34 7.27 2.34
C CYS A 90 -2.90 6.53 1.12
N ILE A 91 -3.17 5.23 1.28
CA ILE A 91 -3.86 4.42 0.28
C ILE A 91 -5.23 5.04 0.01
N GLY A 92 -5.53 5.26 -1.27
CA GLY A 92 -6.75 5.94 -1.73
C GLY A 92 -6.57 7.43 -2.05
N ASN A 93 -5.42 8.06 -1.72
CA ASN A 93 -5.20 9.47 -2.04
C ASN A 93 -5.15 9.72 -3.55
N GLU A 94 -5.65 10.89 -3.96
CA GLU A 94 -5.64 11.36 -5.34
C GLU A 94 -4.22 11.74 -5.78
N VAL A 95 -3.83 11.26 -6.95
CA VAL A 95 -2.56 11.56 -7.60
C VAL A 95 -2.84 12.31 -8.91
N LYS A 96 -1.96 13.24 -9.26
CA LYS A 96 -1.97 13.91 -10.57
C LYS A 96 -0.57 13.94 -11.17
N VAL A 97 -0.45 13.58 -12.44
CA VAL A 97 0.79 13.78 -13.21
C VAL A 97 0.98 15.27 -13.50
N VAL A 98 2.17 15.79 -13.25
CA VAL A 98 2.51 17.22 -13.36
C VAL A 98 3.82 17.41 -14.14
N GLY A 99 4.24 18.66 -14.32
CA GLY A 99 5.48 18.98 -15.02
C GLY A 99 5.36 18.87 -16.55
N SER A 100 6.43 18.37 -17.18
CA SER A 100 6.50 18.11 -18.62
C SER A 100 6.46 16.60 -18.83
N SER A 101 5.29 16.08 -19.18
CA SER A 101 4.99 14.66 -19.39
C SER A 101 3.86 14.56 -20.42
N GLU A 102 3.85 13.51 -21.24
CA GLU A 102 2.72 13.23 -22.15
C GLU A 102 1.44 12.89 -21.36
N ALA A 103 1.59 12.29 -20.19
CA ALA A 103 0.50 12.00 -19.26
C ALA A 103 0.09 13.20 -18.38
N LYS A 104 0.61 14.41 -18.61
CA LYS A 104 0.33 15.58 -17.76
C LYS A 104 -1.18 15.79 -17.55
N GLY A 105 -1.58 15.92 -16.29
CA GLY A 105 -2.95 16.16 -15.90
C GLY A 105 -3.79 14.89 -15.68
N LYS A 106 -3.27 13.72 -16.09
CA LYS A 106 -3.89 12.44 -15.78
C LYS A 106 -3.90 12.19 -14.28
N LYS A 107 -4.93 11.48 -13.82
CA LYS A 107 -5.19 11.23 -12.41
C LYS A 107 -4.99 9.76 -12.10
N GLY A 108 -4.46 9.51 -10.91
CA GLY A 108 -4.25 8.17 -10.38
C GLY A 108 -4.68 8.10 -8.93
N ILE A 109 -4.49 6.92 -8.34
CA ILE A 109 -4.83 6.63 -6.95
C ILE A 109 -3.67 5.89 -6.32
N VAL A 110 -3.29 6.29 -5.11
CA VAL A 110 -2.30 5.55 -4.33
C VAL A 110 -2.85 4.18 -3.94
N THR A 111 -2.10 3.13 -4.25
CA THR A 111 -2.49 1.73 -3.97
C THR A 111 -1.66 1.10 -2.86
N GLY A 112 -0.47 1.61 -2.57
CA GLY A 112 0.41 1.04 -1.56
C GLY A 112 1.71 1.81 -1.38
N LYS A 113 2.57 1.27 -0.52
CA LYS A 113 3.92 1.75 -0.22
C LYS A 113 4.80 0.53 -0.02
N HIS A 114 6.07 0.63 -0.39
CA HIS A 114 7.05 -0.45 -0.22
C HIS A 114 8.29 0.08 0.51
N GLY A 115 8.48 -0.39 1.74
CA GLY A 115 9.58 -0.03 2.63
C GLY A 115 10.93 -0.60 2.18
N GLY A 116 12.02 -0.02 2.66
CA GLY A 116 13.39 -0.40 2.31
C GLY A 116 13.86 0.19 0.99
N ILE A 117 13.08 0.05 -0.09
CA ILE A 117 13.29 0.83 -1.33
C ILE A 117 12.61 2.20 -1.28
N GLU A 118 11.62 2.34 -0.40
CA GLU A 118 10.86 3.57 -0.13
C GLU A 118 10.10 4.07 -1.36
N HIS A 119 9.38 3.15 -2.02
CA HIS A 119 8.52 3.43 -3.17
C HIS A 119 7.07 3.66 -2.76
N LEU A 120 6.43 4.62 -3.41
CA LEU A 120 4.99 4.79 -3.42
C LEU A 120 4.41 4.06 -4.63
N LEU A 121 3.30 3.35 -4.47
CA LEU A 121 2.65 2.59 -5.54
C LEU A 121 1.37 3.32 -5.98
N ILE A 122 1.20 3.50 -7.29
CA ILE A 122 0.12 4.30 -7.85
C ILE A 122 -0.53 3.55 -9.01
N TRP A 123 -1.85 3.48 -8.97
CA TRP A 123 -2.66 3.03 -10.09
C TRP A 123 -3.02 4.21 -11.01
N PHE A 124 -2.91 3.97 -12.32
CA PHE A 124 -3.44 4.80 -13.39
C PHE A 124 -4.17 3.90 -14.39
N ASP A 125 -5.04 4.49 -15.22
CA ASP A 125 -5.62 3.79 -16.37
C ASP A 125 -4.55 3.43 -17.42
N ASP A 126 -4.86 2.43 -18.25
CA ASP A 126 -3.93 1.83 -19.23
C ASP A 126 -3.40 2.86 -20.23
N ASP A 127 -4.28 3.73 -20.75
CA ASP A 127 -3.91 4.83 -21.65
C ASP A 127 -2.91 5.80 -21.01
N THR A 128 -2.94 5.94 -19.69
CA THR A 128 -2.02 6.76 -18.93
C THR A 128 -0.70 6.03 -18.70
N LEU A 129 -0.71 4.72 -18.44
CA LEU A 129 0.53 3.93 -18.30
C LEU A 129 1.41 4.01 -19.55
N GLU A 130 0.81 3.93 -20.74
CA GLU A 130 1.52 4.03 -22.03
C GLU A 130 2.14 5.42 -22.30
N LYS A 131 1.66 6.46 -21.59
CA LYS A 131 2.12 7.85 -21.74
C LYS A 131 3.08 8.30 -20.66
N LEU A 132 3.24 7.50 -19.61
CA LEU A 132 4.14 7.79 -18.53
C LEU A 132 5.56 7.40 -18.93
N ALA A 133 6.52 8.22 -18.50
CA ALA A 133 7.94 7.92 -18.60
C ALA A 133 8.59 7.88 -17.22
N ILE A 134 9.70 7.15 -17.11
CA ILE A 134 10.58 7.24 -15.93
C ILE A 134 11.02 8.70 -15.75
N GLY A 135 10.91 9.22 -14.52
CA GLY A 135 11.20 10.60 -14.18
C GLY A 135 10.00 11.55 -14.29
N ASP A 136 8.84 11.10 -14.80
CA ASP A 136 7.63 11.92 -14.81
C ASP A 136 7.21 12.28 -13.39
N LYS A 137 6.92 13.56 -13.17
CA LYS A 137 6.57 14.07 -11.84
C LYS A 137 5.12 13.76 -11.52
N VAL A 138 4.87 13.28 -10.31
CA VAL A 138 3.54 13.08 -9.78
C VAL A 138 3.36 13.84 -8.48
N GLN A 139 2.23 14.52 -8.36
CA GLN A 139 1.84 15.22 -7.14
C GLN A 139 0.67 14.48 -6.49
N VAL A 140 0.83 14.17 -5.21
CA VAL A 140 -0.19 13.53 -4.39
C VAL A 140 -0.83 14.58 -3.49
N LYS A 141 -2.16 14.55 -3.38
CA LYS A 141 -2.88 15.25 -2.31
C LYS A 141 -2.93 14.33 -1.10
N ALA A 142 -1.88 14.35 -0.29
CA ALA A 142 -1.74 13.48 0.87
C ALA A 142 -2.72 13.89 1.97
N CYS A 143 -3.56 12.95 2.43
CA CYS A 143 -4.52 13.16 3.50
C CYS A 143 -4.91 11.82 4.14
N GLY A 144 -4.96 11.76 5.47
CA GLY A 144 -5.40 10.57 6.21
C GLY A 144 -4.59 10.27 7.46
N GLN A 145 -3.34 10.75 7.54
CA GLN A 145 -2.57 10.64 8.77
C GLN A 145 -3.24 11.42 9.90
N GLY A 146 -3.36 10.77 11.07
CA GLY A 146 -4.10 11.29 12.22
C GLY A 146 -5.61 11.06 12.18
N PHE A 147 -6.14 10.33 11.19
CA PHE A 147 -7.55 9.93 11.18
C PHE A 147 -7.90 9.11 12.42
N ALA A 148 -9.08 9.38 13.00
CA ALA A 148 -9.57 8.68 14.17
C ALA A 148 -11.10 8.61 14.15
N ILE A 149 -11.61 7.50 14.69
CA ILE A 149 -12.99 7.36 15.10
C ILE A 149 -13.08 7.82 16.56
N LEU A 150 -13.80 8.90 16.81
CA LEU A 150 -13.82 9.55 18.13
C LEU A 150 -14.50 8.70 19.20
N ASP A 151 -15.45 7.84 18.80
CA ASP A 151 -16.14 6.91 19.68
C ASP A 151 -15.33 5.62 19.95
N LEU A 152 -14.16 5.42 19.30
CA LEU A 152 -13.25 4.26 19.46
C LEU A 152 -11.78 4.71 19.52
N PRO A 153 -11.37 5.47 20.56
CA PRO A 153 -10.02 6.06 20.65
C PRO A 153 -8.87 5.04 20.71
N GLU A 154 -9.16 3.80 21.08
CA GLU A 154 -8.23 2.66 21.09
C GLU A 154 -7.90 2.15 19.69
N VAL A 155 -8.79 2.34 18.72
CA VAL A 155 -8.54 1.93 17.33
C VAL A 155 -7.70 3.00 16.63
N LYS A 156 -6.48 2.63 16.26
CA LYS A 156 -5.56 3.53 15.56
C LYS A 156 -5.65 3.33 14.05
N PHE A 157 -5.59 4.43 13.31
CA PHE A 157 -5.57 4.42 11.86
C PHE A 157 -4.27 5.03 11.36
N TYR A 158 -3.68 4.36 10.38
CA TYR A 158 -2.54 4.83 9.62
C TYR A 158 -2.80 4.53 8.14
N ASN A 159 -2.19 5.32 7.25
CA ASN A 159 -2.05 4.99 5.83
C ASN A 159 -3.35 4.83 5.02
N LEU A 160 -4.51 5.26 5.51
CA LEU A 160 -5.80 5.07 4.84
C LEU A 160 -6.50 6.41 4.59
N ASP A 161 -6.86 6.68 3.33
CA ASP A 161 -7.70 7.82 2.99
C ASP A 161 -9.07 7.66 3.68
N PRO A 162 -9.55 8.63 4.48
CA PRO A 162 -10.84 8.54 5.15
C PRO A 162 -12.01 8.31 4.20
N ASN A 163 -11.95 8.83 2.97
CA ASN A 163 -12.97 8.59 1.95
C ASN A 163 -12.96 7.14 1.47
N LEU A 164 -11.78 6.51 1.38
CA LEU A 164 -11.69 5.08 1.08
C LEU A 164 -12.24 4.26 2.25
N PHE A 165 -11.90 4.60 3.49
CA PHE A 165 -12.45 3.94 4.68
C PHE A 165 -13.99 3.82 4.65
N PHE A 166 -14.69 4.90 4.30
CA PHE A 166 -16.16 4.87 4.21
C PHE A 166 -16.71 4.06 3.02
N LYS A 167 -15.88 3.74 2.02
CA LYS A 167 -16.25 2.89 0.87
C LYS A 167 -16.02 1.40 1.13
N ILE A 168 -15.15 1.05 2.08
CA ILE A 168 -14.81 -0.36 2.42
C ILE A 168 -16.02 -1.09 3.02
N GLY A 169 -16.95 -0.37 3.64
CA GLY A 169 -18.12 -0.97 4.32
C GLY A 169 -17.87 -1.28 5.80
N ALA A 170 -16.81 -0.71 6.38
CA ALA A 170 -16.56 -0.77 7.82
C ALA A 170 -17.67 -0.06 8.62
N LYS A 171 -18.00 -0.60 9.80
CA LYS A 171 -19.09 -0.06 10.64
C LYS A 171 -18.86 -0.34 12.11
N ILE A 172 -19.37 0.55 12.97
CA ILE A 172 -19.41 0.28 14.41
C ILE A 172 -20.64 -0.56 14.74
N LYS A 173 -20.45 -1.64 15.48
CA LYS A 173 -21.54 -2.48 15.99
C LYS A 173 -21.18 -2.98 17.37
N ASN A 174 -22.09 -2.77 18.34
CA ASN A 174 -21.93 -3.19 19.73
C ASN A 174 -20.63 -2.69 20.39
N GLY A 175 -20.13 -1.50 20.01
CA GLY A 175 -18.88 -0.95 20.54
C GLY A 175 -17.61 -1.46 19.86
N TYR A 176 -17.72 -2.24 18.79
CA TYR A 176 -16.58 -2.75 18.03
C TYR A 176 -16.61 -2.25 16.58
N LEU A 177 -15.42 -2.09 15.98
CA LEU A 177 -15.28 -1.85 14.54
C LEU A 177 -15.36 -3.19 13.79
N GLU A 178 -16.42 -3.41 13.02
CA GLU A 178 -16.46 -4.49 12.03
C GLU A 178 -15.78 -3.98 10.74
N PHE A 179 -14.69 -4.63 10.33
CA PHE A 179 -13.94 -4.31 9.11
C PHE A 179 -13.85 -5.55 8.20
N PRO A 180 -14.25 -5.45 6.92
CA PRO A 180 -14.22 -6.60 6.01
C PRO A 180 -12.80 -6.92 5.55
N VAL A 181 -12.46 -8.22 5.57
CA VAL A 181 -11.17 -8.74 5.12
C VAL A 181 -11.38 -9.99 4.27
N THR A 182 -10.47 -10.26 3.35
CA THR A 182 -10.48 -11.48 2.52
C THR A 182 -9.76 -12.63 3.22
N HIS A 183 -8.74 -12.32 4.02
CA HIS A 183 -7.89 -13.30 4.69
C HIS A 183 -7.62 -12.93 6.14
N ILE A 184 -7.37 -13.96 6.93
CA ILE A 184 -6.86 -13.87 8.29
C ILE A 184 -5.48 -14.51 8.29
N ILE A 185 -4.46 -13.73 8.62
CA ILE A 185 -3.05 -14.11 8.51
C ILE A 185 -2.48 -14.26 9.92
N PRO A 186 -1.97 -15.44 10.27
CA PRO A 186 -1.41 -15.67 11.59
C PRO A 186 0.03 -15.11 11.68
N PRO A 187 0.53 -14.79 12.88
CA PRO A 187 1.82 -14.10 13.04
C PRO A 187 3.02 -14.93 12.55
N GLU A 188 2.94 -16.26 12.56
CA GLU A 188 4.05 -17.15 12.16
C GLU A 188 4.44 -17.05 10.68
N VAL A 189 3.59 -16.47 9.83
CA VAL A 189 3.91 -16.25 8.40
C VAL A 189 4.30 -14.80 8.12
N MET A 190 4.43 -13.94 9.12
CA MET A 190 4.93 -12.57 8.92
C MET A 190 6.47 -12.55 8.95
N GLY A 191 7.10 -11.69 8.15
CA GLY A 191 8.56 -11.70 7.98
C GLY A 191 9.20 -10.32 7.83
N SER A 192 9.87 -10.10 6.71
CA SER A 192 10.66 -8.88 6.44
C SER A 192 9.83 -7.62 6.75
N GLY A 193 10.42 -6.68 7.48
CA GLY A 193 9.76 -5.44 7.92
C GLY A 193 9.32 -5.42 9.39
N LEU A 194 9.24 -6.58 10.05
CA LEU A 194 9.10 -6.65 11.51
C LEU A 194 10.25 -5.90 12.21
N GLY A 195 9.92 -5.17 13.28
CA GLY A 195 10.87 -4.33 14.03
C GLY A 195 11.08 -2.92 13.46
N SER A 196 10.38 -2.56 12.37
CA SER A 196 10.38 -1.17 11.87
C SER A 196 9.85 -0.20 12.95
N GLU A 197 10.47 0.98 13.05
CA GLU A 197 10.14 1.99 14.08
C GLU A 197 8.75 2.60 13.93
N THR A 198 8.16 2.52 12.73
CA THR A 198 6.85 3.10 12.44
C THR A 198 6.04 2.26 11.46
N SER A 199 4.75 2.12 11.75
CA SER A 199 3.77 1.54 10.84
C SER A 199 3.22 2.55 9.83
N ALA A 200 3.57 3.85 9.93
CA ALA A 200 3.03 4.91 9.08
C ALA A 200 3.76 5.06 7.71
N SER A 201 4.80 4.27 7.45
CA SER A 201 5.54 4.24 6.19
C SER A 201 5.93 2.83 5.79
N GLY A 202 6.06 2.57 4.49
CA GLY A 202 6.40 1.24 3.97
C GLY A 202 5.37 0.15 4.33
N ASP A 203 5.83 -1.08 4.29
CA ASP A 203 5.07 -2.32 4.45
C ASP A 203 5.92 -3.40 5.16
N TYR A 204 5.38 -4.60 5.23
CA TYR A 204 6.07 -5.80 5.74
C TYR A 204 5.41 -7.06 5.18
N ASP A 205 6.19 -8.14 5.12
CA ASP A 205 5.90 -9.25 4.24
C ASP A 205 5.09 -10.36 4.90
N ILE A 206 4.11 -10.87 4.17
CA ILE A 206 3.62 -12.23 4.37
C ILE A 206 4.60 -13.16 3.63
N THR A 207 5.25 -14.03 4.37
CA THR A 207 6.19 -15.03 3.86
C THR A 207 5.44 -16.21 3.22
N THR A 208 5.86 -16.62 2.03
CA THR A 208 5.12 -17.56 1.17
C THR A 208 5.97 -18.74 0.70
N GLN A 209 6.99 -19.12 1.47
CA GLN A 209 7.90 -20.22 1.12
C GLN A 209 7.34 -21.60 1.46
N ASP A 210 6.38 -21.71 2.39
CA ASP A 210 5.76 -23.00 2.74
C ASP A 210 4.45 -23.24 1.95
N PRO A 211 4.43 -24.18 0.99
CA PRO A 211 3.23 -24.50 0.21
C PRO A 211 2.08 -25.06 1.06
N THR A 212 2.38 -25.66 2.21
CA THR A 212 1.38 -26.17 3.15
C THR A 212 0.63 -25.02 3.79
N MET A 213 1.34 -23.99 4.26
CA MET A 213 0.74 -22.79 4.82
C MET A 213 -0.02 -21.98 3.77
N ILE A 214 0.52 -21.84 2.55
CA ILE A 214 -0.18 -21.19 1.43
C ILE A 214 -1.55 -21.84 1.20
N ARG A 215 -1.62 -23.17 1.07
CA ARG A 215 -2.90 -23.88 0.85
C ARG A 215 -3.85 -23.77 2.04
N LYS A 216 -3.33 -23.91 3.26
CA LYS A 216 -4.13 -23.83 4.50
C LYS A 216 -4.79 -22.47 4.66
N LEU A 217 -4.05 -21.40 4.36
CA LEU A 217 -4.50 -20.02 4.46
C LEU A 217 -5.12 -19.48 3.17
N LYS A 218 -5.08 -20.26 2.08
CA LYS A 218 -5.56 -19.90 0.73
C LYS A 218 -4.89 -18.65 0.15
N LEU A 219 -3.61 -18.44 0.47
CA LEU A 219 -2.86 -17.25 0.04
C LEU A 219 -2.68 -17.21 -1.48
N ASP A 220 -2.76 -18.35 -2.16
CA ASP A 220 -2.67 -18.47 -3.61
C ASP A 220 -3.78 -17.70 -4.37
N ASN A 221 -4.86 -17.30 -3.69
CA ASN A 221 -5.89 -16.42 -4.26
C ASN A 221 -5.83 -14.97 -3.77
N LEU A 222 -4.86 -14.61 -2.93
CA LEU A 222 -4.65 -13.26 -2.44
C LEU A 222 -4.37 -12.30 -3.60
N ARG A 223 -4.97 -11.12 -3.55
CA ARG A 223 -4.83 -10.09 -4.60
C ARG A 223 -4.09 -8.87 -4.10
N PHE A 224 -3.41 -8.18 -5.02
CA PHE A 224 -2.92 -6.84 -4.75
C PHE A 224 -4.11 -5.92 -4.40
N GLY A 225 -4.08 -5.29 -3.23
CA GLY A 225 -5.17 -4.42 -2.76
C GLY A 225 -6.25 -5.11 -1.92
N ASP A 226 -6.11 -6.42 -1.65
CA ASP A 226 -6.95 -7.08 -0.65
C ASP A 226 -6.73 -6.48 0.74
N PHE A 227 -7.82 -6.35 1.51
CA PHE A 227 -7.73 -6.10 2.94
C PHE A 227 -7.59 -7.41 3.70
N VAL A 228 -6.58 -7.50 4.56
CA VAL A 228 -6.30 -8.69 5.38
C VAL A 228 -6.31 -8.33 6.87
N PHE A 229 -6.59 -9.31 7.72
CA PHE A 229 -6.47 -9.19 9.17
C PHE A 229 -5.24 -9.96 9.64
N LEU A 230 -4.33 -9.29 10.34
CA LEU A 230 -3.13 -9.89 10.91
C LEU A 230 -3.42 -10.21 12.37
N GLN A 231 -3.45 -11.50 12.70
CA GLN A 231 -3.77 -11.97 14.06
C GLN A 231 -2.62 -11.69 15.01
N ASP A 232 -2.98 -11.37 16.26
CA ASP A 232 -2.03 -11.26 17.38
C ASP A 232 -0.81 -10.35 17.08
N THR A 233 -1.02 -9.30 16.28
CA THR A 233 0.01 -8.36 15.82
C THR A 233 -0.38 -6.94 16.25
N ASP A 234 0.57 -6.16 16.79
CA ASP A 234 0.36 -4.74 17.12
C ASP A 234 1.18 -3.85 16.18
N ASN A 235 0.52 -2.86 15.59
CA ASN A 235 1.13 -1.89 14.69
C ASN A 235 0.90 -0.46 15.16
N THR A 236 0.55 -0.25 16.43
CA THR A 236 0.23 1.06 17.00
C THR A 236 1.38 2.05 16.86
N TYR A 237 2.63 1.59 16.99
CA TYR A 237 3.82 2.43 16.82
C TYR A 237 4.72 1.85 15.75
N GLY A 238 5.60 0.92 16.13
CA GLY A 238 6.37 0.09 15.21
C GLY A 238 5.63 -1.20 14.86
N ARG A 239 6.27 -2.03 14.03
CA ARG A 239 5.73 -3.33 13.60
C ARG A 239 6.19 -4.43 14.55
N CYS A 240 5.28 -5.04 15.30
CA CYS A 240 5.59 -6.16 16.20
C CYS A 240 4.55 -7.28 16.19
#